data_AF-A0A1S2H738-F1
#
_entry.id   AF-A0A1S2H738-F1
#
_cell.length_a   1.000
_cell.length_b   1.000
_cell.length_c   1.000
_cell.angle_alpha   90.00
_cell.angle_beta   90.00
_cell.angle_gamma   90.00
#
_symmetry.space_group_name_H-M   'P 1'
#
loop_
_entity.id
_entity.type
_entity.pdbx_description
1 polymer ?
#
loop_
_entity_poly.entity_id
_entity_poly.type
_entity_poly.pdbx_seq_one_letter_code
_entity_poly.pdbx_strand_id
1 'polypeptide(L)'
;MRHTPHFLMTDVDEVRRLVAEHPWATIVSHTDAGLVASHYPFLLEQAGPDEIVLVSHVGRPDEQAHELGRHEVLVVVQGPHGYVSPAWYPPEQFVPTWNHVTAHLWGTPEILSDDENFRVLGELVDHFERVMPAPVSLQVDEDTARRMAKGTVGIRIRVTRFDARAKLSQNKAPEVVDRIVAGLRGDGPYASPALADEMERAHAVRVDGLEAR
;
A
#
# COMPACT_ATOMS: atom_id res chain seq x y z
N MET A 1 -10.17 -9.70 19.26
CA MET A 1 -10.16 -8.32 18.70
C MET A 1 -11.57 -7.78 18.67
N ARG A 2 -11.80 -6.52 19.08
CA ARG A 2 -13.13 -5.90 18.95
C ARG A 2 -13.48 -5.78 17.46
N HIS A 3 -14.69 -6.16 17.07
CA HIS A 3 -15.21 -5.98 15.72
C HIS A 3 -15.42 -4.48 15.46
N THR A 4 -14.62 -3.89 14.57
CA THR A 4 -14.68 -2.44 14.23
C THR A 4 -15.08 -2.26 12.77
N PRO A 5 -16.37 -2.47 12.42
CA PRO A 5 -16.81 -2.49 11.03
C PRO A 5 -16.63 -1.14 10.34
N HIS A 6 -16.68 -0.04 11.11
CA HIS A 6 -16.51 1.32 10.61
C HIS A 6 -15.12 1.65 10.04
N PHE A 7 -14.13 0.77 10.24
CA PHE A 7 -12.78 0.96 9.71
C PHE A 7 -12.44 -0.03 8.61
N LEU A 8 -13.36 -0.93 8.23
CA LEU A 8 -13.14 -1.87 7.15
C LEU A 8 -13.21 -1.12 5.81
N MET A 9 -12.20 -1.35 4.97
CA MET A 9 -12.16 -0.90 3.59
C MET A 9 -12.41 -2.12 2.71
N THR A 10 -13.60 -2.21 2.12
CA THR A 10 -14.03 -3.36 1.29
C THR A 10 -14.11 -3.01 -0.20
N ASP A 11 -13.98 -1.73 -0.54
CA ASP A 11 -13.97 -1.27 -1.92
C ASP A 11 -12.62 -1.61 -2.57
N VAL A 12 -12.67 -2.38 -3.65
CA VAL A 12 -11.50 -2.83 -4.41
C VAL A 12 -10.73 -1.64 -4.98
N ASP A 13 -11.43 -0.60 -5.43
CA ASP A 13 -10.79 0.56 -6.04
C ASP A 13 -10.04 1.41 -5.00
N GLU A 14 -10.53 1.46 -3.76
CA GLU A 14 -9.79 2.09 -2.65
C GLU A 14 -8.53 1.30 -2.27
N VAL A 15 -8.58 -0.03 -2.30
CA VAL A 15 -7.39 -0.86 -2.07
C VAL A 15 -6.37 -0.69 -3.20
N ARG A 16 -6.82 -0.64 -4.45
CA ARG A 16 -5.96 -0.34 -5.61
C ARG A 16 -5.33 1.05 -5.48
N ARG A 17 -6.12 2.05 -5.12
CA ARG A 17 -5.61 3.42 -4.88
C ARG A 17 -4.51 3.42 -3.82
N LEU A 18 -4.71 2.70 -2.71
CA LEU A 18 -3.69 2.55 -1.68
C LEU A 18 -2.40 1.95 -2.23
N VAL A 19 -2.48 0.88 -3.03
CA VAL A 19 -1.30 0.26 -3.66
C VAL A 19 -0.60 1.25 -4.59
N ALA A 20 -1.36 1.96 -5.42
CA ALA A 20 -0.82 2.89 -6.41
C ALA A 20 -0.10 4.09 -5.78
N GLU A 21 -0.59 4.59 -4.65
CA GLU A 21 0.00 5.71 -3.92
C GLU A 21 1.14 5.29 -2.97
N HIS A 22 1.15 4.02 -2.54
CA HIS A 22 2.13 3.49 -1.60
C HIS A 22 2.78 2.20 -2.13
N PRO A 23 3.55 2.28 -3.24
CA PRO A 23 4.06 1.10 -3.92
C PRO A 23 5.12 0.35 -3.11
N TRP A 24 5.76 0.96 -2.11
CA TRP A 24 6.73 0.28 -1.24
C TRP A 24 6.03 -0.58 -0.20
N ALA A 25 6.03 -1.90 -0.40
CA ALA A 25 5.30 -2.86 0.42
C ALA A 25 6.23 -3.87 1.08
N THR A 26 5.69 -4.58 2.08
CA THR A 26 6.37 -5.72 2.71
C THR A 26 5.77 -7.02 2.18
N ILE A 27 6.59 -7.93 1.68
CA ILE A 27 6.18 -9.31 1.36
C ILE A 27 6.59 -10.23 2.51
N VAL A 28 5.66 -11.09 2.94
CA VAL A 28 5.85 -12.05 4.03
C VAL A 28 5.49 -13.45 3.55
N SER A 29 6.39 -14.40 3.78
CA SER A 29 6.21 -15.83 3.47
C SER A 29 6.37 -16.68 4.72
N HIS A 30 5.63 -17.77 4.78
CA HIS A 30 5.87 -18.85 5.75
C HIS A 30 6.48 -20.04 4.99
N THR A 31 7.78 -20.23 5.16
CA THR A 31 8.58 -21.20 4.42
C THR A 31 9.02 -22.36 5.32
N ASP A 32 9.66 -23.38 4.75
CA ASP A 32 10.17 -24.52 5.53
C ASP A 32 11.24 -24.10 6.55
N ALA A 33 11.88 -22.93 6.35
CA ALA A 33 12.87 -22.36 7.26
C ALA A 33 12.27 -21.38 8.29
N GLY A 34 10.98 -21.07 8.22
CA GLY A 34 10.28 -20.14 9.11
C GLY A 34 9.68 -18.92 8.39
N LEU A 35 9.44 -17.85 9.14
CA LEU A 35 8.92 -16.60 8.56
C LEU A 35 10.03 -15.81 7.88
N VAL A 36 9.77 -15.39 6.64
CA VAL A 36 10.66 -14.53 5.85
C VAL A 36 9.91 -13.26 5.49
N ALA A 37 10.58 -12.11 5.62
CA ALA A 37 10.03 -10.82 5.24
C ALA A 37 11.07 -10.00 4.48
N SER A 38 10.64 -9.42 3.36
CA SER A 38 11.42 -8.50 2.53
C SER A 38 10.57 -7.31 2.10
N HIS A 39 11.20 -6.28 1.54
CA HIS A 39 10.53 -5.04 1.13
C HIS A 39 10.82 -4.76 -0.35
N TYR A 40 9.77 -4.56 -1.13
CA TYR A 40 9.86 -4.38 -2.58
C TYR A 40 8.81 -3.40 -3.08
N PRO A 41 9.05 -2.72 -4.21
CA PRO A 41 8.03 -1.94 -4.87
C PRO A 41 7.06 -2.86 -5.62
N PHE A 42 5.76 -2.68 -5.42
CA PHE A 42 4.70 -3.37 -6.16
C PHE A 42 3.88 -2.36 -6.95
N LEU A 43 3.56 -2.71 -8.19
CA LEU A 43 2.62 -1.98 -9.03
C LEU A 43 1.37 -2.79 -9.27
N LEU A 44 0.31 -2.11 -9.71
CA LEU A 44 -0.90 -2.76 -10.21
C LEU A 44 -0.72 -3.11 -11.68
N GLU A 45 -0.99 -4.36 -12.04
CA GLU A 45 -1.20 -4.77 -13.43
C GLU A 45 -2.67 -4.53 -13.81
N GLN A 46 -2.93 -4.13 -15.05
CA GLN A 46 -4.31 -3.97 -15.52
C GLN A 46 -5.03 -5.32 -15.51
N ALA A 47 -6.21 -5.36 -14.89
CA ALA A 47 -7.00 -6.57 -14.69
C ALA A 47 -8.51 -6.25 -14.75
N GLY A 48 -9.37 -7.26 -14.55
CA GLY A 48 -10.82 -7.07 -14.51
C GLY A 48 -11.27 -6.11 -13.40
N PRO A 49 -12.48 -5.54 -13.46
CA PRO A 49 -12.92 -4.48 -12.55
C PRO A 49 -12.88 -4.86 -11.06
N ASP A 50 -13.00 -6.14 -10.71
CA ASP A 50 -13.01 -6.62 -9.32
C ASP A 50 -11.68 -7.30 -8.89
N GLU A 51 -10.64 -7.25 -9.71
CA GLU A 51 -9.38 -7.99 -9.50
C GLU A 51 -8.22 -7.10 -9.04
N ILE A 52 -7.51 -7.50 -7.98
CA ILE A 52 -6.24 -6.84 -7.62
C ILE A 52 -5.11 -7.74 -8.09
N VAL A 53 -4.33 -7.27 -9.07
CA VAL A 53 -3.16 -7.99 -9.57
C VAL A 53 -1.93 -7.13 -9.32
N LEU A 54 -1.00 -7.67 -8.53
CA LEU A 54 0.24 -7.00 -8.19
C LEU A 54 1.38 -7.56 -9.05
N VAL A 55 2.28 -6.69 -9.50
CA VAL A 55 3.54 -7.09 -10.14
C VAL A 55 4.73 -6.45 -9.45
N SER A 56 5.82 -7.20 -9.37
CA SER A 56 7.10 -6.75 -8.79
C SER A 56 8.25 -7.59 -9.36
N HIS A 57 9.47 -7.30 -8.91
CA HIS A 57 10.61 -8.18 -9.06
C HIS A 57 11.28 -8.38 -7.70
N VAL A 58 11.90 -9.53 -7.51
CA VAL A 58 12.74 -9.82 -6.34
C VAL A 58 14.16 -10.18 -6.80
N GLY A 59 15.14 -10.04 -5.91
CA GLY A 59 16.44 -10.66 -6.14
C GLY A 59 16.34 -12.18 -6.12
N ARG A 60 17.17 -12.89 -6.89
CA ARG A 60 17.21 -14.38 -6.87
C ARG A 60 17.42 -15.00 -5.48
N PRO A 61 18.23 -14.43 -4.57
CA PRO A 61 18.30 -14.95 -3.21
C PRO A 61 16.97 -14.90 -2.47
N ASP A 62 16.21 -13.81 -2.65
CA ASP A 62 14.90 -13.62 -2.01
C ASP A 62 13.83 -14.50 -2.65
N GLU A 63 13.88 -14.72 -3.97
CA GLU A 63 13.06 -15.72 -4.66
C GLU A 63 13.14 -17.09 -3.96
N GLN A 64 14.36 -17.55 -3.67
CA GLN A 64 14.61 -18.81 -2.99
C GLN A 64 14.22 -18.75 -1.51
N ALA A 65 14.59 -17.69 -0.81
CA ALA A 65 14.30 -17.52 0.62
C ALA A 65 12.79 -17.49 0.90
N HIS A 66 12.01 -16.87 0.01
CA HIS A 66 10.56 -16.79 0.11
C HIS A 66 9.82 -18.00 -0.47
N GLU A 67 10.52 -18.97 -1.08
CA GLU A 67 9.92 -20.13 -1.74
C GLU A 67 8.83 -19.74 -2.76
N LEU A 68 9.07 -18.67 -3.54
CA LEU A 68 8.05 -18.06 -4.39
C LEU A 68 7.44 -19.08 -5.37
N GLY A 69 6.11 -19.05 -5.49
CA GLY A 69 5.32 -19.97 -6.32
C GLY A 69 4.91 -21.29 -5.66
N ARG A 70 5.43 -21.61 -4.47
CA ARG A 70 5.09 -22.86 -3.77
C ARG A 70 3.89 -22.73 -2.84
N HIS A 71 3.69 -21.55 -2.27
CA HIS A 71 2.63 -21.28 -1.32
C HIS A 71 2.17 -19.82 -1.42
N GLU A 72 1.08 -19.54 -0.73
CA GLU A 72 0.57 -18.18 -0.57
C GLU A 72 1.56 -17.29 0.20
N VAL A 73 1.58 -16.02 -0.17
CA VAL A 73 2.30 -14.96 0.54
C VAL A 73 1.33 -13.87 0.98
N LEU A 74 1.76 -13.06 1.94
CA LEU A 74 1.09 -11.84 2.36
C LEU A 74 1.89 -10.62 1.87
N VAL A 75 1.24 -9.73 1.14
CA VAL A 75 1.76 -8.39 0.83
C VAL A 75 1.06 -7.37 1.73
N VAL A 76 1.84 -6.64 2.52
CA VAL A 76 1.39 -5.57 3.40
C VAL A 76 1.69 -4.23 2.77
N VAL A 77 0.63 -3.48 2.44
CA VAL A 77 0.71 -2.10 1.98
C VAL A 77 0.32 -1.18 3.12
N GLN A 78 1.15 -0.18 3.39
CA GLN A 78 0.94 0.78 4.46
C GLN A 78 0.89 2.20 3.88
N GLY A 79 -0.26 2.85 4.05
CA GLY A 79 -0.45 4.25 3.72
C GLY A 79 -0.10 5.19 4.87
N PRO A 80 -0.66 6.41 4.88
CA PRO A 80 -0.44 7.37 5.95
C PRO A 80 -0.92 6.82 7.29
N HIS A 81 -0.15 7.09 8.33
CA HIS A 81 -0.42 6.65 9.69
C HIS A 81 0.21 7.63 10.68
N GLY A 82 -0.30 7.64 11.90
CA GLY A 82 0.21 8.56 12.92
C GLY A 82 -0.55 8.49 14.23
N TYR A 83 0.12 8.95 15.29
CA TYR A 83 -0.48 9.12 16.60
C TYR A 83 -1.48 10.28 16.59
N VAL A 84 -2.64 10.08 17.22
CA VAL A 84 -3.66 11.10 17.40
C VAL A 84 -3.75 11.46 18.87
N SER A 85 -3.34 12.69 19.19
CA SER A 85 -3.25 13.16 20.56
C SER A 85 -4.65 13.43 21.15
N PRO A 86 -4.94 12.93 22.37
CA PRO A 86 -6.18 13.28 23.05
C PRO A 86 -6.25 14.76 23.45
N ALA A 87 -5.13 15.49 23.43
CA ALA A 87 -5.12 16.94 23.61
C ALA A 87 -5.91 17.71 22.53
N TRP A 88 -6.19 17.06 21.39
CA TRP A 88 -7.02 17.63 20.32
C TRP A 88 -8.52 17.37 20.52
N TYR A 89 -8.89 16.58 21.53
CA TYR A 89 -10.27 16.20 21.84
C TYR A 89 -10.86 17.09 22.94
N PRO A 90 -12.19 17.05 23.15
CA PRO A 90 -12.78 17.51 24.40
C PRO A 90 -12.19 16.78 25.62
N PRO A 91 -12.06 17.43 26.80
CA PRO A 91 -11.41 16.84 27.98
C PRO A 91 -11.97 15.48 28.45
N GLU A 92 -13.27 15.24 28.24
CA GLU A 92 -13.94 13.99 28.57
C GLU A 92 -13.56 12.82 27.66
N GLN A 93 -12.94 13.09 26.51
CA GLN A 93 -12.41 12.10 25.59
C GLN A 93 -10.88 12.07 25.70
N PHE A 94 -10.34 11.25 26.59
CA PHE A 94 -8.90 11.25 26.90
C PHE A 94 -8.13 10.02 26.37
N VAL A 95 -8.78 9.14 25.61
CA VAL A 95 -8.16 7.89 25.12
C VAL A 95 -7.33 8.20 23.86
N PRO A 96 -5.99 7.99 23.88
CA PRO A 96 -5.14 8.18 22.71
C PRO A 96 -5.37 7.07 21.68
N THR A 97 -5.00 7.33 20.42
CA THR A 97 -5.10 6.32 19.36
C THR A 97 -4.04 6.53 18.28
N TRP A 98 -3.91 5.54 17.40
CA TRP A 98 -3.28 5.69 16.10
C TRP A 98 -4.35 5.66 15.02
N ASN A 99 -4.19 6.55 14.04
CA ASN A 99 -4.86 6.46 12.75
C ASN A 99 -3.91 5.85 11.73
N HIS A 100 -4.45 5.09 10.78
CA HIS A 100 -3.67 4.42 9.75
C HIS A 100 -4.57 3.99 8.59
N VAL A 101 -3.95 3.86 7.41
CA VAL A 101 -4.51 3.11 6.28
C VAL A 101 -3.56 1.96 5.93
N THR A 102 -4.10 0.75 5.85
CA THR A 102 -3.32 -0.47 5.64
C THR A 102 -4.12 -1.48 4.82
N ALA A 103 -3.47 -2.23 3.95
CA ALA A 103 -4.04 -3.39 3.29
C ALA A 103 -3.12 -4.61 3.42
N HIS A 104 -3.73 -5.74 3.75
CA HIS A 104 -3.12 -7.06 3.71
C HIS A 104 -3.70 -7.80 2.50
N LEU A 105 -2.83 -8.16 1.55
CA LEU A 105 -3.21 -8.75 0.26
C LEU A 105 -2.58 -10.14 0.18
N TRP A 106 -3.40 -11.18 -0.01
CA TRP A 106 -2.91 -12.55 -0.09
C TRP A 106 -3.01 -13.10 -1.50
N GLY A 107 -2.02 -13.88 -1.90
CA GLY A 107 -2.04 -14.64 -3.15
C GLY A 107 -0.79 -15.48 -3.31
N THR A 108 -0.80 -16.40 -4.27
CA THR A 108 0.38 -17.21 -4.62
C THR A 108 1.13 -16.53 -5.76
N PRO A 109 2.42 -16.21 -5.61
CA PRO A 109 3.21 -15.60 -6.67
C PRO A 109 3.35 -16.51 -7.89
N GLU A 110 2.99 -16.02 -9.06
CA GLU A 110 3.38 -16.58 -10.35
C GLU A 110 4.78 -16.05 -10.71
N ILE A 111 5.70 -16.97 -11.02
CA ILE A 111 7.03 -16.62 -11.52
C ILE A 111 6.94 -16.24 -12.99
N LEU A 112 7.42 -15.05 -13.32
CA LEU A 112 7.37 -14.50 -14.67
C LEU A 112 8.55 -15.00 -15.52
N SER A 113 8.33 -15.05 -16.84
CA SER A 113 9.40 -15.26 -17.81
C SER A 113 10.43 -14.10 -17.79
N ASP A 114 11.61 -14.32 -18.36
CA ASP A 114 12.65 -13.27 -18.44
C ASP A 114 12.16 -12.00 -19.18
N ASP A 115 11.36 -12.16 -20.22
CA ASP A 115 10.78 -11.03 -20.98
C ASP A 115 9.71 -10.29 -20.18
N GLU A 116 8.84 -11.01 -19.46
CA GLU A 116 7.87 -10.39 -18.55
C GLU A 116 8.55 -9.70 -17.36
N ASN A 117 9.61 -10.28 -16.79
CA ASN A 117 10.42 -9.65 -15.75
C ASN A 117 11.03 -8.33 -16.26
N PHE A 118 11.59 -8.34 -17.48
CA PHE A 118 12.15 -7.12 -18.07
C PHE A 118 11.08 -6.04 -18.31
N ARG A 119 9.88 -6.43 -18.76
CA ARG A 119 8.73 -5.51 -18.86
C ARG A 119 8.38 -4.90 -17.50
N VAL A 120 8.21 -5.73 -16.46
CA VAL A 120 7.86 -5.25 -15.11
C VAL A 120 8.94 -4.34 -14.53
N LEU A 121 10.22 -4.65 -14.75
CA LEU A 121 11.32 -3.77 -14.39
C LEU A 121 11.22 -2.41 -15.10
N GLY A 122 10.88 -2.40 -16.39
CA GLY A 122 10.64 -1.18 -17.16
C GLY A 122 9.49 -0.36 -16.59
N GLU A 123 8.35 -0.99 -16.31
CA GLU A 123 7.18 -0.35 -15.72
C GLU A 123 7.48 0.26 -14.34
N LEU A 124 8.28 -0.42 -13.52
CA LEU A 124 8.75 0.10 -12.24
C LEU A 124 9.63 1.35 -12.43
N VAL A 125 10.60 1.30 -13.34
CA VAL A 125 11.46 2.46 -13.64
C VAL A 125 10.60 3.63 -14.13
N ASP A 126 9.77 3.41 -15.14
CA ASP A 126 8.90 4.45 -15.71
C ASP A 126 7.95 5.03 -14.65
N HIS A 127 7.40 4.18 -13.76
CA HIS A 127 6.57 4.63 -12.65
C HIS A 127 7.35 5.62 -11.77
N PHE A 128 8.53 5.26 -11.26
CA PHE A 128 9.25 6.15 -10.33
C PHE A 128 9.90 7.36 -11.01
N GLU A 129 10.32 7.23 -12.27
CA GLU A 129 10.96 8.30 -13.03
C GLU A 129 9.95 9.36 -13.54
N ARG A 130 8.65 9.05 -13.63
CA ARG A 130 7.64 9.98 -14.18
C ARG A 130 7.59 11.37 -13.52
N VAL A 131 8.02 11.47 -12.26
CA VAL A 131 8.02 12.72 -11.49
C VAL A 131 9.34 13.49 -11.60
N MET A 132 10.37 12.89 -12.22
CA MET A 132 11.69 13.48 -12.34
C MET A 132 11.73 14.53 -13.48
N PRO A 133 12.51 15.62 -13.33
CA PRO A 133 12.64 16.63 -14.39
C PRO A 133 13.20 16.10 -15.71
N ALA A 134 14.02 15.04 -15.64
CA ALA A 134 14.63 14.37 -16.78
C ALA A 134 14.55 12.85 -16.57
N PRO A 135 13.42 12.21 -16.90
CA PRO A 135 13.19 10.79 -16.62
C PRO A 135 14.14 9.92 -17.44
N VAL A 136 14.68 8.87 -16.81
CA VAL A 136 15.38 7.79 -17.51
C VAL A 136 14.49 6.57 -17.68
N SER A 137 14.85 5.70 -18.62
CA SER A 137 14.22 4.40 -18.80
C SER A 137 15.26 3.33 -19.07
N LEU A 138 14.86 2.06 -19.00
CA LEU A 138 15.75 0.95 -19.34
C LEU A 138 16.22 0.97 -20.80
N GLN A 139 15.56 1.75 -21.66
CA GLN A 139 15.88 1.89 -23.07
C GLN A 139 17.15 2.73 -23.34
N VAL A 140 17.69 3.40 -22.32
CA VAL A 140 18.96 4.15 -22.43
C VAL A 140 20.12 3.22 -22.83
N ASP A 141 20.12 1.99 -22.32
CA ASP A 141 21.03 0.91 -22.72
C ASP A 141 20.33 -0.44 -22.46
N GLU A 142 19.47 -0.84 -23.41
CA GLU A 142 18.63 -2.03 -23.27
C GLU A 142 19.45 -3.31 -23.09
N ASP A 143 20.57 -3.45 -23.80
CA ASP A 143 21.44 -4.63 -23.72
C ASP A 143 22.05 -4.78 -22.32
N THR A 144 22.53 -3.68 -21.73
CA THR A 144 23.01 -3.69 -20.35
C THR A 144 21.87 -3.95 -19.36
N ALA A 145 20.72 -3.29 -19.53
CA ALA A 145 19.57 -3.48 -18.67
C ALA A 145 19.09 -4.95 -18.67
N ARG A 146 19.00 -5.60 -19.83
CA ARG A 146 18.63 -7.02 -19.96
C ARG A 146 19.64 -7.95 -19.29
N ARG A 147 20.94 -7.64 -19.35
CA ARG A 147 21.96 -8.42 -18.62
C ARG A 147 21.78 -8.30 -17.11
N MET A 148 21.50 -7.10 -16.61
CA MET A 148 21.27 -6.87 -15.17
C MET A 148 19.98 -7.53 -14.68
N ALA A 149 18.91 -7.49 -15.49
CA ALA A 149 17.61 -8.10 -15.19
C ALA A 149 17.70 -9.60 -14.90
N LYS A 150 18.72 -10.31 -15.41
CA LYS A 150 18.95 -11.73 -15.10
C LYS A 150 19.24 -11.98 -13.62
N GLY A 151 19.63 -10.97 -12.86
CA GLY A 151 19.84 -11.05 -11.40
C GLY A 151 18.55 -11.03 -10.58
N THR A 152 17.42 -10.77 -11.21
CA THR A 152 16.10 -10.66 -10.57
C THR A 152 15.13 -11.69 -11.14
N VAL A 153 14.01 -11.87 -10.45
CA VAL A 153 12.88 -12.67 -10.91
C VAL A 153 11.62 -11.84 -10.78
N GLY A 154 10.89 -11.72 -11.88
CA GLY A 154 9.62 -11.04 -11.93
C GLY A 154 8.54 -11.91 -11.30
N ILE A 155 7.62 -11.29 -10.58
CA ILE A 155 6.49 -11.98 -9.96
C ILE A 155 5.17 -11.26 -10.26
N ARG A 156 4.12 -12.06 -10.42
CA ARG A 156 2.73 -11.60 -10.49
C ARG A 156 1.92 -12.25 -9.37
N ILE A 157 1.19 -11.47 -8.60
CA ILE A 157 0.33 -11.96 -7.52
C ILE A 157 -1.10 -11.57 -7.85
N ARG A 158 -1.92 -12.55 -8.24
CA ARG A 158 -3.38 -12.38 -8.30
C ARG A 158 -3.91 -12.51 -6.88
N VAL A 159 -4.39 -11.39 -6.34
CA VAL A 159 -4.87 -11.34 -4.95
C VAL A 159 -6.16 -12.16 -4.84
N THR A 160 -6.15 -13.17 -3.96
CA THR A 160 -7.29 -14.07 -3.72
C THR A 160 -8.22 -13.55 -2.64
N ARG A 161 -7.70 -12.74 -1.71
CA ARG A 161 -8.46 -12.01 -0.68
C ARG A 161 -7.63 -10.86 -0.11
N PHE A 162 -8.30 -9.93 0.56
CA PHE A 162 -7.66 -8.88 1.32
C PHE A 162 -8.38 -8.55 2.64
N ASP A 163 -7.65 -7.94 3.58
CA ASP A 163 -8.15 -7.28 4.80
C ASP A 163 -7.53 -5.90 4.79
N ALA A 164 -8.35 -4.90 4.53
CA ALA A 164 -7.90 -3.53 4.44
C ALA A 164 -8.67 -2.67 5.43
N ARG A 165 -7.95 -1.69 6.00
CA ARG A 165 -8.46 -0.85 7.07
C ARG A 165 -8.06 0.59 6.88
N ALA A 166 -9.03 1.48 7.05
CA ALA A 166 -8.85 2.90 7.15
C ALA A 166 -9.41 3.35 8.50
N LYS A 167 -8.54 3.50 9.50
CA LYS A 167 -8.91 4.05 10.81
C LYS A 167 -8.47 5.50 10.84
N LEU A 168 -9.42 6.40 10.62
CA LEU A 168 -9.20 7.83 10.35
C LEU A 168 -10.14 8.69 11.21
N SER A 169 -10.39 8.26 12.45
CA SER A 169 -11.28 8.96 13.40
C SER A 169 -12.73 9.14 12.92
N GLN A 170 -13.26 8.27 12.05
CA GLN A 170 -14.62 8.38 11.49
C GLN A 170 -15.76 8.15 12.50
N ASN A 171 -15.40 7.83 13.74
CA ASN A 171 -16.30 7.71 14.89
C ASN A 171 -16.32 8.96 15.78
N LYS A 172 -15.60 10.03 15.39
CA LYS A 172 -15.57 11.32 16.10
C LYS A 172 -16.56 12.28 15.45
N ALA A 173 -16.99 13.28 16.23
CA ALA A 173 -17.80 14.38 15.71
C ALA A 173 -16.96 15.25 14.74
N PRO A 174 -17.58 15.88 13.72
CA PRO A 174 -16.86 16.65 12.70
C PRO A 174 -15.89 17.68 13.26
N GLU A 175 -16.29 18.45 14.28
CA GLU A 175 -15.44 19.47 14.91
C GLU A 175 -14.24 18.89 15.68
N VAL A 176 -14.29 17.60 16.04
CA VAL A 176 -13.14 16.88 16.60
C VAL A 176 -12.21 16.42 15.47
N VAL A 177 -12.77 15.98 14.35
CA VAL A 177 -12.00 15.62 13.14
C VAL A 177 -11.22 16.84 12.65
N ASP A 178 -11.86 18.01 12.55
CA ASP A 178 -11.22 19.26 12.13
C ASP A 178 -10.03 19.64 13.02
N ARG A 179 -10.18 19.47 14.35
CA ARG A 179 -9.08 19.71 15.30
C ARG A 179 -7.93 18.73 15.14
N ILE A 180 -8.23 17.45 14.85
CA ILE A 180 -7.20 16.45 14.56
C ILE A 180 -6.44 16.84 13.29
N VAL A 181 -7.18 17.15 12.21
CA VAL A 181 -6.60 17.58 10.93
C VAL A 181 -5.72 18.81 11.13
N ALA A 182 -6.20 19.83 11.83
CA ALA A 182 -5.39 21.02 12.15
C ALA A 182 -4.12 20.68 12.94
N GLY A 183 -4.22 19.78 13.93
CA GLY A 183 -3.06 19.30 14.69
C GLY A 183 -2.04 18.55 13.83
N LEU A 184 -2.50 17.76 12.86
CA LEU A 184 -1.66 17.02 11.91
C LEU A 184 -1.04 17.93 10.84
N ARG A 185 -1.71 19.03 10.46
CA ARG A 185 -1.19 20.02 9.50
C ARG A 185 -0.18 21.00 10.11
N GLY A 186 -0.15 21.12 11.43
CA GLY A 186 0.76 22.03 12.14
C GLY A 186 2.22 21.61 12.06
N ASP A 187 3.06 22.23 12.90
CA ASP A 187 4.50 21.99 13.03
C ASP A 187 4.87 21.26 14.34
N GLY A 188 3.87 20.75 15.06
CA GLY A 188 4.03 20.04 16.31
C GLY A 188 4.65 18.63 16.16
N PRO A 189 4.90 17.94 17.29
CA PRO A 189 5.62 16.65 17.29
C PRO A 189 4.89 15.49 16.59
N TYR A 190 3.60 15.67 16.27
CA TYR A 190 2.78 14.69 15.58
C TYR A 190 2.25 15.21 14.24
N ALA A 191 2.87 16.25 13.68
CA ALA A 191 2.56 16.74 12.34
C ALA A 191 2.73 15.62 11.31
N SER A 192 1.72 15.44 10.47
CA SER A 192 1.71 14.48 9.36
C SER A 192 0.75 14.99 8.29
N PRO A 193 1.24 15.80 7.32
CA PRO A 193 0.41 16.32 6.24
C PRO A 193 -0.30 15.21 5.45
N ALA A 194 0.39 14.12 5.11
CA ALA A 194 -0.19 13.01 4.36
C ALA A 194 -1.33 12.31 5.10
N LEU A 195 -1.26 12.20 6.44
CA LEU A 195 -2.37 11.64 7.22
C LEU A 195 -3.55 12.61 7.28
N ALA A 196 -3.28 13.92 7.36
CA ALA A 196 -4.32 14.94 7.29
C ALA A 196 -5.04 14.92 5.93
N ASP A 197 -4.29 14.83 4.82
CA ASP A 197 -4.84 14.69 3.46
C ASP A 197 -5.78 13.48 3.36
N GLU A 198 -5.33 12.32 3.84
CA GLU A 198 -6.11 11.08 3.79
C GLU A 198 -7.35 11.13 4.72
N MET A 199 -7.26 11.80 5.86
CA MET A 199 -8.41 12.06 6.71
C MET A 199 -9.44 12.95 5.99
N GLU A 200 -9.03 14.10 5.46
CA GLU A 200 -9.92 15.02 4.74
C GLU A 200 -10.65 14.30 3.59
N ARG A 201 -9.91 13.52 2.79
CA ARG A 201 -10.46 12.70 1.69
C ARG A 201 -11.52 11.71 2.18
N ALA A 202 -11.19 10.90 3.20
CA ALA A 202 -12.09 9.87 3.71
C ALA A 202 -13.36 10.43 4.35
N HIS A 203 -13.29 11.63 4.93
CA HIS A 203 -14.45 12.31 5.52
C HIS A 203 -15.30 13.04 4.47
N ALA A 204 -14.71 13.57 3.41
CA ALA A 204 -15.45 14.18 2.29
C ALA A 204 -16.34 13.15 1.56
N VAL A 205 -15.77 11.98 1.20
CA VAL A 205 -16.52 10.89 0.52
C VAL A 205 -17.74 10.44 1.33
N ARG A 206 -17.67 10.51 2.66
CA ARG A 206 -18.78 10.11 3.54
C ARG A 206 -19.91 11.13 3.57
N VAL A 207 -19.61 12.43 3.45
CA VAL A 207 -20.63 13.49 3.40
C VAL A 207 -21.45 13.34 2.12
N ASP A 208 -20.80 13.16 0.97
CA ASP A 208 -21.48 13.00 -0.31
C ASP A 208 -22.40 11.75 -0.35
N GLY A 209 -21.96 10.64 0.29
CA GLY A 209 -22.76 9.42 0.40
C GLY A 209 -23.95 9.49 1.37
N LEU A 210 -24.00 10.49 2.25
CA LEU A 210 -25.13 10.77 3.15
C LEU A 210 -26.15 11.71 2.50
N GLU A 211 -25.72 12.62 1.62
CA GLU A 211 -26.61 13.52 0.86
C GLU A 211 -27.30 12.82 -0.32
N ALA A 212 -26.74 11.72 -0.82
CA ALA A 212 -27.29 10.92 -1.91
C ALA A 212 -28.35 9.87 -1.49
N ARG A 213 -28.90 9.95 -0.26
CA ARG A 213 -29.89 8.99 0.27
C ARG A 213 -31.19 9.64 0.73
#